data_AF-A0A1A6C1E5-F1
#
_entry.id   AF-A0A1A6C1E5-F1
#
_cell.length_a   1.000
_cell.length_b   1.000
_cell.length_c   1.000
_cell.angle_alpha   90.00
_cell.angle_beta   90.00
_cell.angle_gamma   90.00
#
_symmetry.space_group_name_H-M   'P 1'
#
loop_
_entity.id
_entity.type
_entity.pdbx_description
1 polymer ?
#
loop_
_entity_poly.entity_id
_entity_poly.type
_entity_poly.pdbx_seq_one_letter_code
_entity_poly.pdbx_strand_id
1 'polypeptide(L)'
;MTPLEPGYSLLVDSSIYVFRAWHTWPDDLRDAEGEPANAVYGFAEFLYELLDVQRPARIAFAFDETLHGSQRRTLFPEYKANRPPAPPELRRQFGHCRRLVEALGLGMLARPGYEADDVIGTLARRERASGRRVALLTGDKDLAQLVREGDVWWDYARARRLGPRGVERVFGVRPELIADQLALAGDKVDNIPGIPGVGMATAARLLRPFDGLDALLADIPRIGGLKLRGAARLMRLVEEHQDIVRLARQLTGIDCDVPLAIEHPTVPRAADPRQLEACFDAFGFGTRLRERWHRLLENWPPTAEPLPVAP
;
A
#
# COMPACT_ATOMS: atom_id res chain seq x y z
N MET A 1 -14.52 2.90 -14.95
CA MET A 1 -13.22 2.19 -14.91
C MET A 1 -13.47 0.72 -15.17
N THR A 2 -12.71 0.04 -16.03
CA THR A 2 -12.96 -1.37 -16.37
C THR A 2 -12.67 -2.27 -15.17
N PRO A 3 -13.57 -3.19 -14.78
CA PRO A 3 -13.29 -4.19 -13.76
C PRO A 3 -12.02 -5.00 -14.04
N LEU A 4 -11.39 -5.53 -13.00
CA LEU A 4 -10.41 -6.60 -13.18
C LEU A 4 -11.13 -7.88 -13.58
N GLU A 5 -10.44 -8.73 -14.33
CA GLU A 5 -10.91 -10.10 -14.56
C GLU A 5 -11.11 -10.85 -13.23
N PRO A 6 -11.92 -11.90 -13.19
CA PRO A 6 -12.04 -12.73 -11.99
C PRO A 6 -10.70 -13.33 -11.51
N GLY A 7 -10.67 -13.80 -10.25
CA GLY A 7 -9.50 -14.45 -9.66
C GLY A 7 -8.43 -13.52 -9.06
N TYR A 8 -8.71 -12.22 -8.91
CA TYR A 8 -7.88 -11.31 -8.12
C TYR A 8 -8.33 -11.25 -6.65
N SER A 9 -7.36 -11.10 -5.75
CA SER A 9 -7.54 -10.63 -4.39
C SER A 9 -7.11 -9.17 -4.30
N LEU A 10 -8.03 -8.30 -3.89
CA LEU A 10 -7.78 -6.86 -3.81
C LEU A 10 -7.23 -6.53 -2.42
N LEU A 11 -6.01 -6.02 -2.37
CA LEU A 11 -5.35 -5.62 -1.13
C LEU A 11 -5.23 -4.10 -1.12
N VAL A 12 -5.96 -3.46 -0.22
CA VAL A 12 -6.12 -2.01 -0.18
C VAL A 12 -5.20 -1.41 0.88
N ASP A 13 -4.29 -0.56 0.43
CA ASP A 13 -3.59 0.40 1.28
C ASP A 13 -4.57 1.51 1.63
N SER A 14 -5.17 1.42 2.82
CA SER A 14 -6.31 2.27 3.18
C SER A 14 -5.88 3.68 3.56
N SER A 15 -4.70 3.81 4.14
CA SER A 15 -4.19 5.08 4.69
C SER A 15 -4.15 6.17 3.61
N ILE A 16 -3.66 5.84 2.41
CA ILE A 16 -3.56 6.82 1.32
C ILE A 16 -4.93 7.34 0.85
N TYR A 17 -5.99 6.54 0.92
CA TYR A 17 -7.33 6.95 0.47
C TYR A 17 -8.01 7.82 1.53
N VAL A 18 -7.81 7.52 2.82
CA VAL A 18 -8.28 8.37 3.91
C VAL A 18 -7.57 9.73 3.88
N PHE A 19 -6.24 9.75 3.75
CA PHE A 19 -5.47 11.00 3.61
C PHE A 19 -5.87 11.80 2.37
N ARG A 20 -6.10 11.13 1.23
CA ARG A 20 -6.59 11.80 0.02
C ARG A 20 -7.95 12.43 0.27
N ALA A 21 -8.88 11.70 0.88
CA ALA A 21 -10.21 12.21 1.18
C ALA A 21 -10.15 13.45 2.08
N TRP A 22 -9.33 13.41 3.14
CA TRP A 22 -9.07 14.55 4.04
C TRP A 22 -8.66 15.84 3.31
N HIS A 23 -7.89 15.74 2.23
CA HIS A 23 -7.42 16.91 1.48
C HIS A 23 -8.30 17.32 0.29
N THR A 24 -9.18 16.43 -0.19
CA THR A 24 -9.93 16.65 -1.44
C THR A 24 -11.43 16.82 -1.26
N TRP A 25 -11.98 16.34 -0.14
CA TRP A 25 -13.40 16.47 0.16
C TRP A 25 -13.69 17.77 0.93
N PRO A 26 -14.88 18.36 0.74
CA PRO A 26 -15.28 19.59 1.43
C PRO A 26 -15.12 19.47 2.95
N ASP A 27 -14.41 20.42 3.55
CA ASP A 27 -14.07 20.44 4.97
C ASP A 27 -15.20 20.99 5.86
N ASP A 28 -16.36 21.31 5.28
CA ASP A 28 -17.61 21.71 5.94
C ASP A 28 -18.53 20.51 6.26
N LEU A 29 -18.19 19.32 5.78
CA LEU A 29 -18.88 18.08 6.16
C LEU A 29 -18.68 17.77 7.64
N ARG A 30 -19.78 17.45 8.33
CA ARG A 30 -19.81 17.17 9.77
C ARG A 30 -20.39 15.80 10.08
N ASP A 31 -19.92 15.20 11.17
CA ASP A 31 -20.53 14.02 11.79
C ASP A 31 -21.71 14.42 12.70
N ALA A 32 -22.34 13.45 13.36
CA ALA A 32 -23.51 13.70 14.22
C ALA A 32 -23.20 14.59 15.43
N GLU A 33 -21.94 14.60 15.87
CA GLU A 33 -21.46 15.45 16.96
C GLU A 33 -21.05 16.85 16.50
N GLY A 34 -21.16 17.17 15.21
CA GLY A 34 -20.81 18.48 14.66
C GLY A 34 -19.31 18.65 14.43
N GLU A 35 -18.56 17.56 14.32
CA GLU A 35 -17.11 17.56 14.11
C GLU A 35 -16.75 17.21 12.64
N PRO A 36 -15.54 17.55 12.14
CA PRO A 36 -15.18 17.31 10.73
C PRO A 36 -15.25 15.85 10.29
N ALA A 37 -15.94 15.56 9.18
CA ALA A 37 -16.15 14.19 8.67
C ALA A 37 -15.73 13.98 7.20
N ASN A 38 -15.11 14.98 6.58
CA ASN A 38 -14.74 14.99 5.16
C ASN A 38 -13.96 13.75 4.67
N ALA A 39 -13.00 13.26 5.45
CA ALA A 39 -12.24 12.05 5.12
C ALA A 39 -13.11 10.78 5.19
N VAL A 40 -14.06 10.70 6.14
CA VAL A 40 -15.00 9.56 6.25
C VAL A 40 -15.93 9.51 5.04
N TYR A 41 -16.50 10.65 4.65
CA TYR A 41 -17.35 10.75 3.46
C TYR A 41 -16.59 10.34 2.20
N GLY A 42 -15.37 10.86 2.01
CA GLY A 42 -14.59 10.51 0.84
C GLY A 42 -14.07 9.09 0.80
N PHE A 43 -13.70 8.53 1.96
CA PHE A 43 -13.34 7.12 2.04
C PHE A 43 -14.55 6.20 1.80
N ALA A 44 -15.73 6.56 2.32
CA ALA A 44 -16.97 5.84 2.05
C ALA A 44 -17.34 5.89 0.55
N GLU A 45 -17.18 7.03 -0.12
CA GLU A 45 -17.41 7.10 -1.57
C GLU A 45 -16.44 6.20 -2.34
N PHE A 46 -15.15 6.25 -2.01
CA PHE A 46 -14.15 5.35 -2.60
C PHE A 46 -14.51 3.87 -2.37
N LEU A 47 -14.88 3.49 -1.15
CA LEU A 47 -15.30 2.12 -0.83
C LEU A 47 -16.51 1.72 -1.66
N TYR A 48 -17.55 2.57 -1.71
CA TYR A 48 -18.75 2.29 -2.48
C TYR A 48 -18.40 2.04 -3.94
N GLU A 49 -17.66 2.95 -4.58
CA GLU A 49 -17.29 2.83 -5.99
C GLU A 49 -16.47 1.57 -6.24
N LEU A 50 -15.53 1.26 -5.34
CA LEU A 50 -14.69 0.07 -5.46
C LEU A 50 -15.54 -1.20 -5.42
N LEU A 51 -16.44 -1.32 -4.45
CA LEU A 51 -17.28 -2.51 -4.26
C LEU A 51 -18.33 -2.64 -5.37
N ASP A 52 -18.95 -1.54 -5.80
CA ASP A 52 -19.98 -1.54 -6.86
C ASP A 52 -19.38 -1.92 -8.22
N VAL A 53 -18.21 -1.36 -8.56
CA VAL A 53 -17.56 -1.60 -9.85
C VAL A 53 -16.79 -2.92 -9.88
N GLN A 54 -16.05 -3.27 -8.83
CA GLN A 54 -15.19 -4.47 -8.85
C GLN A 54 -15.90 -5.73 -8.35
N ARG A 55 -16.91 -5.59 -7.47
CA ARG A 55 -17.60 -6.72 -6.81
C ARG A 55 -16.64 -7.85 -6.41
N PRO A 56 -15.59 -7.57 -5.63
CA PRO A 56 -14.51 -8.52 -5.45
C PRO A 56 -14.94 -9.70 -4.58
N ALA A 57 -14.68 -10.92 -5.06
CA ALA A 57 -14.83 -12.13 -4.25
C ALA A 57 -13.79 -12.20 -3.12
N ARG A 58 -12.68 -11.47 -3.25
CA ARG A 58 -11.65 -11.32 -2.21
C ARG A 58 -11.14 -9.89 -2.10
N ILE A 59 -11.22 -9.32 -0.90
CA ILE A 59 -10.75 -7.98 -0.58
C ILE A 59 -10.36 -7.85 0.90
N ALA A 60 -9.26 -7.15 1.17
CA ALA A 60 -8.83 -6.77 2.51
C ALA A 60 -8.25 -5.35 2.53
N PHE A 61 -8.37 -4.69 3.67
CA PHE A 61 -7.98 -3.30 3.91
C PHE A 61 -6.93 -3.27 5.01
N ALA A 62 -5.72 -2.82 4.68
CA ALA A 62 -4.66 -2.59 5.64
C ALA A 62 -4.67 -1.12 6.09
N PHE A 63 -4.52 -0.91 7.40
CA PHE A 63 -4.42 0.40 8.04
C PHE A 63 -3.17 0.44 8.91
N ASP A 64 -2.58 1.63 9.04
CA ASP A 64 -1.57 1.88 10.05
C ASP A 64 -2.21 2.00 11.45
N GLU A 65 -1.61 1.36 12.45
CA GLU A 65 -2.13 1.37 13.83
C GLU A 65 -1.59 2.54 14.69
N THR A 66 -0.95 3.53 14.07
CA THR A 66 -0.31 4.73 14.67
C THR A 66 1.08 4.52 15.30
N LEU A 67 1.76 5.66 15.52
CA LEU A 67 3.19 6.00 15.66
C LEU A 67 4.08 5.23 16.67
N HIS A 68 3.63 4.15 17.30
CA HIS A 68 4.47 3.37 18.22
C HIS A 68 5.32 2.36 17.47
N GLY A 69 6.33 2.91 16.80
CA GLY A 69 7.54 2.26 16.29
C GLY A 69 7.29 1.06 15.40
N SER A 70 7.31 1.25 14.07
CA SER A 70 7.71 0.14 13.22
C SER A 70 9.13 -0.28 13.59
N GLN A 71 9.48 -1.54 13.33
CA GLN A 71 10.85 -2.04 13.52
C GLN A 71 11.89 -1.13 12.83
N ARG A 72 11.49 -0.49 11.72
CA ARG A 72 12.27 0.52 10.99
C ARG A 72 12.67 1.71 11.84
N ARG A 73 11.78 2.21 12.72
CA ARG A 73 12.10 3.33 13.62
C ARG A 73 12.97 2.92 14.81
N THR A 74 12.91 1.66 15.23
CA THR A 74 13.87 1.11 16.18
C THR A 74 15.27 0.99 15.55
N LEU A 75 15.32 0.60 14.28
CA LEU A 75 16.55 0.48 13.50
C LEU A 75 17.16 1.86 13.13
N PHE A 76 16.31 2.81 12.75
CA PHE A 76 16.70 4.15 12.32
C PHE A 76 15.70 5.20 12.86
N PRO A 77 15.99 5.87 14.00
CA PRO A 77 15.06 6.78 14.66
C PRO A 77 14.52 7.92 13.80
N GLU A 78 15.29 8.36 12.82
CA GLU A 78 14.93 9.43 11.88
C GLU A 78 13.94 8.98 10.80
N TYR A 79 13.69 7.68 10.66
CA TYR A 79 12.72 7.13 9.71
C TYR A 79 11.32 7.72 9.93
N LYS A 80 10.75 8.32 8.87
CA LYS A 80 9.47 9.05 8.86
C LYS A 80 9.37 10.18 9.91
N ALA A 81 10.47 10.58 10.57
CA ALA A 81 10.45 11.57 11.65
C ALA A 81 10.12 13.00 11.18
N ASN A 82 10.26 13.27 9.88
CA ASN A 82 9.87 14.52 9.24
C ASN A 82 8.36 14.60 8.93
N ARG A 83 7.61 13.51 9.10
CA ARG A 83 6.16 13.51 8.87
C ARG A 83 5.45 14.10 10.10
N PRO A 84 4.66 15.18 9.95
CA PRO A 84 3.92 15.74 11.07
C PRO A 84 2.89 14.72 11.57
N PRO A 85 2.60 14.71 12.88
CA PRO A 85 1.55 13.84 13.40
C PRO A 85 0.20 14.21 12.77
N ALA A 86 -0.58 13.21 12.41
CA ALA A 86 -1.95 13.43 11.91
C ALA A 86 -2.76 14.25 12.94
N PRO A 87 -3.49 15.30 12.54
CA PRO A 87 -4.33 16.07 13.46
C PRO A 87 -5.33 15.19 14.23
N PRO A 88 -5.74 15.55 15.47
CA PRO A 88 -6.72 14.78 16.25
C PRO A 88 -8.00 14.43 15.48
N GLU A 89 -8.49 15.35 14.66
CA GLU A 89 -9.69 15.23 13.83
C GLU A 89 -9.49 14.13 12.78
N LEU A 90 -8.34 14.13 12.10
CA LEU A 90 -8.00 13.10 11.13
C LEU A 90 -7.84 11.73 11.80
N ARG A 91 -7.23 11.66 12.99
CA ARG A 91 -7.13 10.40 13.76
C ARG A 91 -8.50 9.84 14.13
N ARG A 92 -9.46 10.70 14.51
CA ARG A 92 -10.85 10.30 14.75
C ARG A 92 -11.47 9.69 13.49
N GLN A 93 -11.30 10.37 12.34
CA GLN A 93 -11.82 9.89 11.06
C GLN A 93 -11.19 8.58 10.58
N PHE A 94 -9.91 8.33 10.86
CA PHE A 94 -9.29 7.01 10.66
C PHE A 94 -10.02 5.92 11.46
N GLY A 95 -10.37 6.19 12.72
CA GLY A 95 -11.17 5.28 13.53
C GLY A 95 -12.54 5.00 12.91
N HIS A 96 -13.21 6.02 12.39
CA HIS A 96 -14.49 5.88 11.68
C HIS A 96 -14.37 5.04 10.40
N CYS A 97 -13.32 5.27 9.61
CA CYS A 97 -13.06 4.48 8.40
C CYS A 97 -12.84 2.99 8.70
N ARG A 98 -12.10 2.67 9.76
CA ARG A 98 -11.93 1.26 10.22
C ARG A 98 -13.26 0.63 10.62
N ARG A 99 -14.07 1.33 11.43
CA ARG A 99 -15.39 0.82 11.85
C ARG A 99 -16.32 0.57 10.65
N LEU A 100 -16.28 1.44 9.64
CA LEU A 100 -17.07 1.25 8.42
C LEU A 100 -16.66 -0.04 7.68
N VAL A 101 -15.37 -0.28 7.50
CA VAL A 101 -14.86 -1.51 6.86
C VAL A 101 -15.31 -2.75 7.64
N GLU A 102 -15.20 -2.73 8.96
CA GLU A 102 -15.65 -3.83 9.83
C GLU A 102 -17.15 -4.07 9.74
N ALA A 103 -17.97 -3.00 9.79
CA ALA A 103 -19.42 -3.07 9.70
C ALA A 103 -19.90 -3.62 8.34
N LEU A 104 -19.13 -3.38 7.27
CA LEU A 104 -19.36 -3.95 5.94
C LEU A 104 -18.99 -5.44 5.83
N GLY A 105 -18.46 -6.04 6.90
CA GLY A 105 -18.02 -7.43 6.91
C GLY A 105 -16.70 -7.67 6.16
N LEU A 106 -15.93 -6.61 5.90
CA LEU A 106 -14.68 -6.66 5.14
C LEU A 106 -13.49 -6.89 6.09
N GLY A 107 -12.40 -7.45 5.56
CA GLY A 107 -11.17 -7.61 6.32
C GLY A 107 -10.54 -6.25 6.63
N MET A 108 -10.64 -5.81 7.88
CA MET A 108 -9.91 -4.65 8.41
C MET A 108 -8.69 -5.17 9.19
N LEU A 109 -7.49 -4.83 8.71
CA LEU A 109 -6.24 -5.30 9.27
C LEU A 109 -5.39 -4.12 9.71
N ALA A 110 -4.99 -4.15 10.96
CA ALA A 110 -3.94 -3.34 11.53
C ALA A 110 -3.12 -4.25 12.46
N ARG A 111 -1.82 -4.02 12.55
CA ARG A 111 -0.95 -4.82 13.43
C ARG A 111 0.04 -3.92 14.17
N PRO A 112 0.10 -3.97 15.52
CA PRO A 112 1.08 -3.19 16.25
C PRO A 112 2.50 -3.62 15.91
N GLY A 113 3.40 -2.65 15.71
CA GLY A 113 4.80 -2.88 15.35
C GLY A 113 5.08 -3.09 13.86
N TYR A 114 4.04 -3.13 13.02
CA TYR A 114 4.14 -3.31 11.58
C TYR A 114 3.38 -2.22 10.84
N GLU A 115 3.80 -1.94 9.61
CA GLU A 115 3.15 -0.95 8.76
C GLU A 115 2.09 -1.62 7.88
N ALA A 116 1.15 -0.82 7.35
CA ALA A 116 0.15 -1.32 6.40
C ALA A 116 0.81 -2.06 5.21
N ASP A 117 1.97 -1.59 4.78
CA ASP A 117 2.75 -2.18 3.69
C ASP A 117 3.19 -3.62 3.99
N ASP A 118 3.62 -3.89 5.22
CA ASP A 118 4.05 -5.21 5.67
C ASP A 118 2.85 -6.18 5.79
N VAL A 119 1.70 -5.66 6.25
CA VAL A 119 0.44 -6.40 6.25
C VAL A 119 0.04 -6.78 4.82
N ILE A 120 0.13 -5.84 3.88
CA ILE A 120 -0.18 -6.08 2.46
C ILE A 120 0.80 -7.09 1.85
N GLY A 121 2.10 -6.96 2.10
CA GLY A 121 3.12 -7.92 1.65
C GLY A 121 2.82 -9.34 2.11
N THR A 122 2.44 -9.47 3.37
CA THR A 122 2.04 -10.75 3.98
C THR A 122 0.80 -11.34 3.33
N LEU A 123 -0.25 -10.52 3.15
CA LEU A 123 -1.48 -10.96 2.48
C LEU A 123 -1.23 -11.34 1.02
N ALA A 124 -0.41 -10.58 0.30
CA ALA A 124 -0.08 -10.85 -1.08
C ALA A 124 0.60 -12.21 -1.23
N ARG A 125 1.52 -12.55 -0.33
CA ARG A 125 2.14 -13.88 -0.30
C ARG A 125 1.12 -14.99 -0.02
N ARG A 126 0.24 -14.82 0.98
CA ARG A 126 -0.79 -15.80 1.33
C ARG A 126 -1.78 -16.05 0.19
N GLU A 127 -2.26 -14.99 -0.46
CA GLU A 127 -3.22 -15.11 -1.57
C GLU A 127 -2.60 -15.80 -2.79
N ARG A 128 -1.35 -15.49 -3.13
CA ARG A 128 -0.62 -16.18 -4.20
C ARG A 128 -0.42 -17.66 -3.91
N ALA A 129 -0.11 -18.01 -2.66
CA ALA A 129 -0.01 -19.41 -2.25
C ALA A 129 -1.34 -20.17 -2.39
N SER A 130 -2.48 -19.46 -2.35
CA SER A 130 -3.81 -20.01 -2.65
C SER A 130 -4.20 -19.99 -4.14
N GLY A 131 -3.24 -19.72 -5.03
CA GLY A 131 -3.45 -19.73 -6.49
C GLY A 131 -4.10 -18.46 -7.06
N ARG A 132 -4.18 -17.38 -6.28
CA ARG A 132 -4.82 -16.13 -6.69
C ARG A 132 -3.81 -15.08 -7.15
N ARG A 133 -4.24 -14.24 -8.08
CA ARG A 133 -3.50 -13.02 -8.46
C ARG A 133 -3.82 -11.91 -7.47
N VAL A 134 -2.91 -10.97 -7.28
CA VAL A 134 -3.06 -9.87 -6.33
C VAL A 134 -3.17 -8.54 -7.06
N ALA A 135 -4.14 -7.73 -6.64
CA ALA A 135 -4.22 -6.33 -7.00
C ALA A 135 -3.87 -5.49 -5.76
N LEU A 136 -2.75 -4.80 -5.80
CA LEU A 136 -2.30 -3.87 -4.76
C LEU A 136 -2.93 -2.50 -5.06
N LEU A 137 -4.00 -2.15 -4.36
CA LEU A 137 -4.67 -0.86 -4.52
C LEU A 137 -3.91 0.18 -3.71
N THR A 138 -2.93 0.80 -4.34
CA THR A 138 -2.05 1.80 -3.71
C THR A 138 -1.50 2.77 -4.75
N GLY A 139 -1.18 3.98 -4.30
CA GLY A 139 -0.39 4.98 -5.01
C GLY A 139 1.05 5.05 -4.51
N ASP A 140 1.42 4.24 -3.52
CA ASP A 140 2.78 4.20 -2.99
C ASP A 140 3.69 3.37 -3.91
N LYS A 141 4.83 3.97 -4.27
CA LYS A 141 5.83 3.33 -5.12
C LYS A 141 6.52 2.16 -4.38
N ASP A 142 6.55 2.16 -3.06
CA ASP A 142 7.30 1.19 -2.27
C ASP A 142 6.66 -0.20 -2.41
N LEU A 143 5.33 -0.26 -2.41
CA LEU A 143 4.53 -1.46 -2.69
C LEU A 143 4.71 -2.02 -4.11
N ALA A 144 5.30 -1.26 -5.05
CA ALA A 144 5.63 -1.79 -6.37
C ALA A 144 6.65 -2.93 -6.31
N GLN A 145 7.44 -3.02 -5.22
CA GLN A 145 8.38 -4.13 -5.00
C GLN A 145 7.71 -5.49 -4.84
N LEU A 146 6.43 -5.49 -4.46
CA LEU A 146 5.65 -6.70 -4.21
C LEU A 146 5.05 -7.30 -5.49
N VAL A 147 5.02 -6.57 -6.60
CA VAL A 147 4.37 -7.03 -7.84
C VAL A 147 5.08 -8.26 -8.38
N ARG A 148 4.32 -9.30 -8.77
CA ARG A 148 4.80 -10.51 -9.46
C ARG A 148 4.03 -10.70 -10.77
N GLU A 149 4.41 -11.72 -11.54
CA GLU A 149 3.72 -12.06 -12.78
C GLU A 149 2.22 -12.33 -12.52
N GLY A 150 1.36 -11.74 -13.36
CA GLY A 150 -0.09 -11.78 -13.18
C GLY A 150 -0.68 -10.76 -12.18
N ASP A 151 0.13 -10.15 -11.32
CA ASP A 151 -0.35 -9.15 -10.37
C ASP A 151 -0.46 -7.75 -10.98
N VAL A 152 -1.13 -6.87 -10.25
CA VAL A 152 -1.30 -5.47 -10.63
C VAL A 152 -1.04 -4.57 -9.42
N TRP A 153 -0.15 -3.59 -9.58
CA TRP A 153 -0.12 -2.37 -8.78
C TRP A 153 -1.11 -1.38 -9.36
N TRP A 154 -1.97 -0.80 -8.52
CA TRP A 154 -3.12 -0.02 -8.98
C TRP A 154 -3.35 1.24 -8.15
N ASP A 155 -2.95 2.38 -8.70
CA ASP A 155 -3.44 3.69 -8.24
C ASP A 155 -4.87 3.86 -8.75
N TYR A 156 -5.82 3.39 -7.94
CA TYR A 156 -7.25 3.38 -8.26
C TYR A 156 -7.74 4.78 -8.60
N ALA A 157 -7.29 5.76 -7.83
CA ALA A 157 -7.77 7.12 -7.89
C ALA A 157 -7.16 7.96 -9.03
N ARG A 158 -6.15 7.42 -9.73
CA ARG A 158 -5.64 7.92 -11.03
C ARG A 158 -5.90 6.95 -12.19
N ALA A 159 -6.69 5.89 -11.97
CA ALA A 159 -6.97 4.84 -12.94
C ALA A 159 -5.72 4.23 -13.60
N ARG A 160 -4.62 4.12 -12.85
CA ARG A 160 -3.33 3.63 -13.36
C ARG A 160 -3.03 2.24 -12.84
N ARG A 161 -2.90 1.29 -13.75
CA ARG A 161 -2.53 -0.11 -13.47
C ARG A 161 -1.17 -0.44 -14.05
N LEU A 162 -0.32 -1.12 -13.27
CA LEU A 162 1.00 -1.59 -13.68
C LEU A 162 1.18 -3.05 -13.28
N GLY A 163 1.38 -3.94 -14.25
CA GLY A 163 2.01 -5.23 -14.01
C GLY A 163 3.55 -5.11 -13.95
N PRO A 164 4.29 -6.22 -13.83
CA PRO A 164 5.76 -6.20 -13.68
C PRO A 164 6.49 -5.39 -14.75
N ARG A 165 6.13 -5.57 -16.03
CA ARG A 165 6.72 -4.81 -17.15
C ARG A 165 6.37 -3.32 -17.11
N GLY A 166 5.20 -2.99 -16.55
CA GLY A 166 4.78 -1.61 -16.34
C GLY A 166 5.61 -0.94 -15.26
N VAL A 167 5.85 -1.64 -14.14
CA VAL A 167 6.76 -1.22 -13.07
C VAL A 167 8.16 -0.99 -13.66
N GLU A 168 8.71 -1.96 -14.40
CA GLU A 168 10.04 -1.82 -15.00
C GLU A 168 10.16 -0.63 -15.96
N ARG A 169 9.14 -0.38 -16.79
CA ARG A 169 9.14 0.78 -17.68
C ARG A 169 9.14 2.11 -16.94
N VAL A 170 8.48 2.16 -15.78
CA VAL A 170 8.29 3.39 -14.99
C VAL A 170 9.50 3.66 -14.11
N PHE A 171 10.01 2.65 -13.43
CA PHE A 171 11.09 2.78 -12.45
C PHE A 171 12.47 2.46 -13.02
N GLY A 172 12.54 1.77 -14.16
CA GLY A 172 13.79 1.38 -14.83
C GLY A 172 14.45 0.13 -14.26
N VAL A 173 13.78 -0.57 -13.34
CA VAL A 173 14.19 -1.84 -12.73
C VAL A 173 12.99 -2.76 -12.53
N ARG A 174 13.22 -4.08 -12.49
CA ARG A 174 12.18 -5.08 -12.20
C ARG A 174 11.63 -4.87 -10.76
N PRO A 175 10.37 -5.27 -10.46
CA PRO A 175 9.76 -5.10 -9.13
C PRO A 175 10.67 -5.48 -7.96
N GLU A 176 11.32 -6.63 -8.01
CA GLU A 176 12.20 -7.14 -6.95
C GLU A 176 13.41 -6.23 -6.62
N LEU A 177 13.75 -5.30 -7.51
CA LEU A 177 14.84 -4.34 -7.34
C LEU A 177 14.37 -2.95 -6.86
N ILE A 178 13.07 -2.74 -6.68
CA ILE A 178 12.54 -1.42 -6.28
C ILE A 178 13.09 -0.98 -4.91
N ALA A 179 13.13 -1.86 -3.91
CA ALA A 179 13.73 -1.52 -2.62
C ALA A 179 15.25 -1.26 -2.74
N ASP A 180 15.97 -1.89 -3.69
CA ASP A 180 17.41 -1.70 -3.88
C ASP A 180 17.66 -0.33 -4.50
N GLN A 181 16.79 0.01 -5.44
CA GLN A 181 16.78 1.30 -6.09
C GLN A 181 16.53 2.42 -5.08
N LEU A 182 15.55 2.24 -4.19
CA LEU A 182 15.28 3.18 -3.10
C LEU A 182 16.43 3.25 -2.10
N ALA A 183 17.07 2.13 -1.76
CA ALA A 183 18.23 2.11 -0.87
C ALA A 183 19.42 2.92 -1.42
N LEU A 184 19.68 2.82 -2.73
CA LEU A 184 20.72 3.60 -3.40
C LEU A 184 20.34 5.09 -3.53
N ALA A 185 19.08 5.38 -3.84
CA ALA A 185 18.62 6.74 -4.13
C ALA A 185 18.22 7.54 -2.88
N GLY A 186 17.88 6.85 -1.79
CA GLY A 186 17.19 7.40 -0.63
C GLY A 186 15.72 7.69 -0.90
N ASP A 187 14.99 8.00 0.17
CA ASP A 187 13.63 8.49 0.12
C ASP A 187 13.41 9.67 1.06
N LYS A 188 13.25 10.86 0.49
CA LYS A 188 13.02 12.08 1.26
C LYS A 188 11.66 12.09 1.96
N VAL A 189 10.65 11.42 1.41
CA VAL A 189 9.30 11.37 2.01
C VAL A 189 9.34 10.60 3.33
N ASP A 190 10.21 9.59 3.40
CA ASP A 190 10.35 8.67 4.53
C ASP A 190 11.59 8.97 5.37
N ASN A 191 12.30 10.04 5.03
CA ASN A 191 13.57 10.42 5.61
C ASN A 191 14.62 9.30 5.54
N ILE A 192 14.54 8.43 4.52
CA ILE A 192 15.52 7.38 4.27
C ILE A 192 16.73 8.00 3.55
N PRO A 193 17.93 7.90 4.11
CA PRO A 193 19.14 8.35 3.45
C PRO A 193 19.48 7.46 2.24
N GLY A 194 20.23 8.03 1.30
CA GLY A 194 20.78 7.30 0.15
C GLY A 194 22.14 7.87 -0.21
N ILE A 195 22.68 7.45 -1.35
CA ILE A 195 23.96 7.97 -1.82
C ILE A 195 23.78 9.42 -2.30
N PRO A 196 24.53 10.40 -1.76
CA PRO A 196 24.42 11.79 -2.18
C PRO A 196 24.59 11.99 -3.68
N GLY A 197 23.57 12.58 -4.32
CA GLY A 197 23.56 12.83 -5.76
C GLY A 197 23.19 11.63 -6.63
N VAL A 198 22.84 10.49 -6.04
CA VAL A 198 22.22 9.36 -6.76
C VAL A 198 20.72 9.45 -6.58
N GLY A 199 19.99 9.67 -7.67
CA GLY A 199 18.53 9.57 -7.70
C GLY A 199 18.05 8.26 -8.32
N MET A 200 16.74 8.02 -8.32
CA MET A 200 16.09 6.80 -8.82
C MET A 200 16.59 6.37 -10.22
N ALA A 201 16.72 7.31 -11.16
CA ALA A 201 17.19 7.02 -12.52
C ALA A 201 18.66 6.55 -12.56
N THR A 202 19.51 7.13 -11.72
CA THR A 202 20.92 6.72 -11.60
C THR A 202 21.02 5.37 -10.89
N ALA A 203 20.27 5.17 -9.80
CA ALA A 203 20.18 3.90 -9.11
C ALA A 203 19.73 2.75 -10.05
N ALA A 204 18.72 2.98 -10.89
CA ALA A 204 18.27 2.00 -11.89
C ALA A 204 19.36 1.64 -12.92
N ARG A 205 20.17 2.62 -13.32
CA ARG A 205 21.30 2.40 -14.24
C ARG A 205 22.46 1.67 -13.57
N LEU A 206 22.66 1.89 -12.27
CA LEU A 206 23.64 1.18 -11.46
C LEU A 206 23.24 -0.27 -11.25
N LEU A 207 21.96 -0.55 -10.95
CA LEU A 207 21.47 -1.91 -10.68
C LEU A 207 21.35 -2.78 -11.93
N ARG A 208 20.95 -2.23 -13.09
CA ARG A 208 20.71 -2.99 -14.33
C ARG A 208 21.76 -4.05 -14.72
N PRO A 209 23.08 -3.78 -14.64
CA PRO A 209 24.10 -4.78 -14.99
C PRO A 209 24.38 -5.82 -13.90
N PHE A 210 23.74 -5.71 -12.73
CA PHE A 210 23.85 -6.61 -11.59
C PHE A 210 22.50 -7.27 -11.29
N ASP A 211 22.54 -8.39 -10.57
CA ASP A 211 21.32 -9.08 -10.12
C ASP A 211 21.00 -8.69 -8.68
N GLY A 212 20.78 -7.39 -8.45
CA GLY A 212 20.49 -6.83 -7.14
C GLY A 212 21.64 -6.12 -6.45
N LEU A 213 21.33 -5.52 -5.30
CA LEU A 213 22.28 -4.72 -4.54
C LEU A 213 23.47 -5.54 -4.01
N ASP A 214 23.24 -6.77 -3.55
CA ASP A 214 24.32 -7.62 -3.03
C ASP A 214 25.37 -7.91 -4.11
N ALA A 215 24.93 -8.23 -5.34
CA ALA A 215 25.82 -8.43 -6.48
C ALA A 215 26.57 -7.14 -6.87
N LEU A 216 25.92 -5.98 -6.76
CA LEU A 216 26.54 -4.69 -6.99
C LEU A 216 27.62 -4.37 -5.94
N LEU A 217 27.33 -4.61 -4.65
CA LEU A 217 28.28 -4.35 -3.56
C LEU A 217 29.43 -5.36 -3.55
N ALA A 218 29.24 -6.57 -4.07
CA ALA A 218 30.30 -7.57 -4.22
C ALA A 218 31.30 -7.24 -5.36
N ASP A 219 30.89 -6.45 -6.35
CA ASP A 219 31.70 -6.08 -7.52
C ASP A 219 31.60 -4.57 -7.83
N ILE A 220 31.87 -3.76 -6.80
CA ILE A 220 31.90 -2.29 -6.93
C ILE A 220 32.86 -1.82 -8.04
N PRO A 221 34.07 -2.40 -8.23
CA PRO A 221 34.99 -1.96 -9.30
C PRO A 221 34.38 -1.99 -10.70
N ARG A 222 33.46 -2.92 -10.99
CA ARG A 222 32.76 -2.99 -12.28
C ARG A 222 31.94 -1.74 -12.58
N ILE A 223 31.48 -1.00 -11.57
CA ILE A 223 30.77 0.28 -11.75
C ILE A 223 31.63 1.27 -12.56
N GLY A 224 32.94 1.32 -12.30
CA GLY A 224 33.87 2.21 -13.00
C GLY A 224 33.98 1.94 -14.50
N GLY A 225 33.73 0.71 -14.94
CA GLY A 225 33.73 0.29 -16.34
C GLY A 225 32.38 0.45 -17.06
N LEU A 226 31.31 0.83 -16.35
CA LEU A 226 30.01 1.00 -16.97
C LEU A 226 30.00 2.21 -17.92
N LYS A 227 29.22 2.11 -19.00
CA LYS A 227 28.95 3.22 -19.95
C LYS A 227 27.98 4.24 -19.33
N LEU A 228 28.36 4.79 -18.17
CA LEU A 228 27.63 5.78 -17.39
C LEU A 228 28.47 7.05 -17.23
N ARG A 229 27.86 8.22 -17.42
CA ARG A 229 28.54 9.48 -17.16
C ARG A 229 28.91 9.56 -15.68
N GLY A 230 30.20 9.72 -15.40
CA GLY A 230 30.70 9.77 -14.02
C GLY A 230 30.82 8.41 -13.34
N ALA A 231 30.91 7.30 -14.09
CA ALA A 231 31.09 5.94 -13.58
C ALA A 231 32.14 5.83 -12.45
N ALA A 232 33.36 6.38 -12.65
CA ALA A 232 34.40 6.38 -11.63
C ALA A 232 34.03 7.18 -10.35
N ARG A 233 33.23 8.25 -10.47
CA ARG A 233 32.71 8.97 -9.30
C ARG A 233 31.63 8.14 -8.59
N LEU A 234 30.71 7.53 -9.34
CA LEU A 234 29.64 6.69 -8.79
C LEU A 234 30.21 5.47 -8.07
N MET A 235 31.24 4.84 -8.63
CA MET A 235 31.98 3.74 -8.00
C MET A 235 32.50 4.15 -6.61
N ARG A 236 33.24 5.28 -6.54
CA ARG A 236 33.74 5.80 -5.25
C ARG A 236 32.62 6.13 -4.27
N LEU A 237 31.52 6.72 -4.73
CA LEU A 237 30.38 7.02 -3.87
C LEU A 237 29.72 5.75 -3.33
N VAL A 238 29.55 4.72 -4.16
CA VAL A 238 29.02 3.43 -3.71
C VAL A 238 29.97 2.79 -2.68
N GLU A 239 31.28 2.87 -2.91
CA GLU A 239 32.30 2.36 -1.99
C GLU A 239 32.29 3.08 -0.64
N GLU A 240 32.14 4.40 -0.64
CA GLU A 240 32.09 5.27 0.55
C GLU A 240 30.78 5.10 1.36
N HIS A 241 29.67 4.83 0.68
CA HIS A 241 28.32 4.83 1.27
C HIS A 241 27.69 3.44 1.41
N GLN A 242 28.49 2.36 1.48
CA GLN A 242 27.93 1.00 1.56
C GLN A 242 27.06 0.78 2.80
N ASP A 243 27.50 1.27 3.96
CA ASP A 243 26.80 1.02 5.23
C ASP A 243 25.45 1.72 5.27
N ILE A 244 25.38 2.95 4.75
CA ILE A 244 24.12 3.69 4.65
C ILE A 244 23.17 3.03 3.66
N VAL A 245 23.69 2.46 2.57
CA VAL A 245 22.89 1.73 1.58
C VAL A 245 22.36 0.42 2.15
N ARG A 246 23.17 -0.33 2.92
CA ARG A 246 22.72 -1.55 3.62
C ARG A 246 21.62 -1.25 4.63
N LEU A 247 21.79 -0.18 5.42
CA LEU A 247 20.75 0.31 6.33
C LEU A 247 19.47 0.69 5.55
N ALA A 248 19.61 1.49 4.49
CA ALA A 248 18.47 1.93 3.68
C ALA A 248 17.73 0.75 3.04
N ARG A 249 18.43 -0.33 2.65
CA ARG A 249 17.80 -1.56 2.14
C ARG A 249 16.94 -2.26 3.19
N GLN A 250 17.35 -2.26 4.45
CA GLN A 250 16.52 -2.79 5.55
C GLN A 250 15.27 -1.93 5.80
N LEU A 251 15.36 -0.61 5.59
CA LEU A 251 14.22 0.30 5.75
C LEU A 251 13.24 0.23 4.57
N THR A 252 13.73 0.03 3.36
CA THR A 252 12.91 0.03 2.12
C THR A 252 12.29 -1.31 1.79
N GLY A 253 12.85 -2.42 2.29
CA GLY A 253 12.28 -3.76 2.11
C GLY A 253 10.99 -3.93 2.92
N ILE A 254 9.96 -4.51 2.30
CA ILE A 254 8.67 -4.83 2.95
C ILE A 254 8.72 -6.23 3.58
N ASP A 255 8.34 -6.34 4.86
CA ASP A 255 8.21 -7.63 5.54
C ASP A 255 6.95 -8.36 5.07
N CYS A 256 7.09 -9.60 4.60
CA CYS A 256 5.99 -10.43 4.10
C CYS A 256 5.61 -11.57 5.06
N ASP A 257 6.10 -11.53 6.30
CA ASP A 257 5.96 -12.55 7.33
C ASP A 257 5.31 -12.01 8.63
N VAL A 258 4.44 -11.01 8.50
CA VAL A 258 3.70 -10.45 9.64
C VAL A 258 2.80 -11.52 10.27
N PRO A 259 2.85 -11.70 11.61
CA PRO A 259 1.98 -12.64 12.31
C PRO A 259 0.54 -12.11 12.36
N LEU A 260 -0.27 -12.43 11.35
CA LEU A 260 -1.69 -12.09 11.32
C LEU A 260 -2.53 -13.18 11.97
N ALA A 261 -3.42 -12.80 12.89
CA ALA A 261 -4.28 -13.72 13.64
C ALA A 261 -5.46 -14.29 12.82
N ILE A 262 -5.83 -13.64 11.73
CA ILE A 262 -6.96 -14.03 10.88
C ILE A 262 -6.43 -14.89 9.72
N GLU A 263 -7.06 -16.05 9.52
CA GLU A 263 -6.65 -17.03 8.51
C GLU A 263 -7.02 -16.61 7.08
N HIS A 264 -8.28 -16.19 6.86
CA HIS A 264 -8.81 -15.77 5.56
C HIS A 264 -9.37 -14.35 5.57
N PRO A 265 -8.56 -13.33 5.89
CA PRO A 265 -9.04 -11.97 6.06
C PRO A 265 -9.52 -11.32 4.75
N THR A 266 -9.19 -11.90 3.60
CA THR A 266 -9.60 -11.41 2.28
C THR A 266 -10.98 -11.89 1.88
N VAL A 267 -11.58 -12.88 2.57
CA VAL A 267 -12.92 -13.39 2.22
C VAL A 267 -13.96 -12.51 2.91
N PRO A 268 -14.78 -11.74 2.16
CA PRO A 268 -15.79 -10.89 2.77
C PRO A 268 -16.86 -11.72 3.48
N ARG A 269 -17.39 -11.16 4.57
CA ARG A 269 -18.57 -11.67 5.28
C ARG A 269 -19.78 -10.80 4.97
N ALA A 270 -20.96 -11.25 5.38
CA ALA A 270 -22.14 -10.40 5.39
C ALA A 270 -21.90 -9.16 6.26
N ALA A 271 -22.38 -8.01 5.80
CA ALA A 271 -22.36 -6.79 6.60
C ALA A 271 -23.21 -6.97 7.86
N ASP A 272 -22.81 -6.34 8.97
CA ASP A 272 -23.60 -6.29 10.20
C ASP A 272 -24.56 -5.09 10.11
N PRO A 273 -25.88 -5.30 9.94
CA PRO A 273 -26.81 -4.20 9.73
C PRO A 273 -26.86 -3.24 10.91
N ARG A 274 -26.70 -3.74 12.14
CA ARG A 274 -26.77 -2.90 13.35
C ARG A 274 -25.54 -2.01 13.46
N GLN A 275 -24.35 -2.58 13.23
CA GLN A 275 -23.12 -1.80 13.26
C GLN A 275 -23.06 -0.81 12.10
N LEU A 276 -23.59 -1.18 10.93
CA LEU A 276 -23.64 -0.31 9.77
C LEU A 276 -24.54 0.90 9.99
N GLU A 277 -25.77 0.70 10.51
CA GLU A 277 -26.64 1.82 10.86
C GLU A 277 -26.02 2.71 11.94
N ALA A 278 -25.41 2.12 12.97
CA ALA A 278 -24.70 2.89 14.00
C ALA A 278 -23.55 3.73 13.42
N CYS A 279 -22.85 3.21 12.40
CA CYS A 279 -21.86 3.98 11.65
C CYS A 279 -22.51 5.13 10.89
N PHE A 280 -23.60 4.88 10.15
CA PHE A 280 -24.29 5.92 9.39
C PHE A 280 -24.87 7.02 10.27
N ASP A 281 -25.40 6.66 11.45
CA ASP A 281 -25.84 7.62 12.46
C ASP A 281 -24.67 8.46 12.93
N ALA A 282 -23.60 7.83 13.41
CA ALA A 282 -22.42 8.54 13.91
C ALA A 282 -21.81 9.46 12.84
N PHE A 283 -21.71 9.04 11.59
CA PHE A 283 -21.08 9.83 10.52
C PHE A 283 -22.00 10.92 9.95
N GLY A 284 -23.24 11.02 10.41
CA GLY A 284 -24.21 11.98 9.91
C GLY A 284 -24.71 11.68 8.49
N PHE A 285 -24.64 10.43 8.03
CA PHE A 285 -25.02 10.07 6.66
C PHE A 285 -26.52 10.24 6.46
N GLY A 286 -26.89 11.11 5.51
CA GLY A 286 -28.28 11.36 5.14
C GLY A 286 -28.95 10.19 4.40
N THR A 287 -30.28 10.22 4.33
CA THR A 287 -31.13 9.13 3.80
C THR A 287 -30.68 8.60 2.43
N ARG A 288 -30.37 9.50 1.48
CA ARG A 288 -29.97 9.11 0.12
C ARG A 288 -28.68 8.28 0.08
N LEU A 289 -27.71 8.62 0.93
CA LEU A 289 -26.44 7.90 1.01
C LEU A 289 -26.65 6.52 1.62
N ARG A 290 -27.50 6.41 2.66
CA ARG A 290 -27.87 5.13 3.27
C ARG A 290 -28.58 4.22 2.27
N GLU A 291 -29.61 4.70 1.59
CA GLU A 291 -30.34 3.95 0.55
C GLU A 291 -29.42 3.43 -0.55
N ARG A 292 -28.43 4.24 -0.95
CA ARG A 292 -27.40 3.82 -1.90
C ARG A 292 -26.57 2.65 -1.36
N TRP A 293 -26.11 2.72 -0.12
CA TRP A 293 -25.39 1.61 0.52
C TRP A 293 -26.24 0.35 0.69
N HIS A 294 -27.49 0.46 1.14
CA HIS A 294 -28.37 -0.70 1.28
C HIS A 294 -28.58 -1.44 -0.03
N ARG A 295 -28.83 -0.71 -1.13
CA ARG A 295 -28.99 -1.31 -2.47
C ARG A 295 -27.75 -2.06 -2.93
N LEU A 296 -26.55 -1.53 -2.65
CA LEU A 296 -25.31 -2.25 -2.94
C LEU A 296 -25.21 -3.55 -2.12
N LEU A 297 -25.63 -3.50 -0.86
CA LEU A 297 -25.49 -4.61 0.09
C LEU A 297 -26.55 -5.71 -0.05
N GLU A 298 -27.68 -5.45 -0.73
CA GLU A 298 -28.69 -6.47 -1.06
C GLU A 298 -28.11 -7.71 -1.75
N ASN A 299 -27.01 -7.53 -2.49
CA ASN A 299 -26.32 -8.59 -3.23
C ASN A 299 -24.86 -8.78 -2.77
N TRP A 300 -24.54 -8.40 -1.52
CA TRP A 300 -23.21 -8.51 -0.92
C TRP A 300 -23.16 -9.53 0.23
N PRO A 301 -22.08 -10.34 0.36
CA PRO A 301 -20.95 -10.46 -0.56
C PRO A 301 -21.34 -11.19 -1.84
N PRO A 302 -20.64 -10.94 -2.97
CA PRO A 302 -20.81 -11.72 -4.18
C PRO A 302 -20.56 -13.21 -3.86
N THR A 303 -21.35 -14.10 -4.45
CA THR A 303 -21.19 -15.54 -4.27
C THR A 303 -19.75 -15.92 -4.59
N ALA A 304 -19.04 -16.53 -3.63
CA ALA A 304 -17.62 -16.83 -3.78
C ALA A 304 -17.40 -17.78 -4.97
N GLU A 305 -16.59 -17.35 -5.95
CA GLU A 305 -16.16 -18.24 -7.02
C GLU A 305 -15.33 -19.39 -6.44
N PRO A 306 -15.57 -20.65 -6.88
CA PRO A 306 -14.70 -21.75 -6.52
C PRO A 306 -13.26 -21.45 -6.94
N LEU A 307 -12.30 -21.87 -6.12
CA LEU A 307 -10.88 -21.71 -6.43
C LEU A 307 -10.60 -22.35 -7.80
N PRO A 308 -9.78 -21.71 -8.68
CA PRO A 308 -9.30 -22.40 -9.86
C PRO A 308 -8.54 -23.64 -9.39
N VAL A 309 -9.01 -24.81 -9.81
CA VAL A 309 -8.33 -26.08 -9.55
C VAL A 309 -6.95 -25.97 -10.20
N ALA A 310 -5.89 -26.13 -9.41
CA ALA A 310 -4.54 -26.13 -9.94
C ALA A 310 -4.42 -27.23 -11.03
N PRO A 311 -3.74 -26.95 -12.16
CA PRO A 311 -3.51 -27.94 -13.21
C PRO A 311 -2.69 -29.13 -12.72
#